data_AF-A0A058ZK16-F1
#
_entry.id   AF-A0A058ZK16-F1
#
_cell.length_a   1.000
_cell.length_b   1.000
_cell.length_c   1.000
_cell.angle_alpha   90.00
_cell.angle_beta   90.00
_cell.angle_gamma   90.00
#
_symmetry.space_group_name_H-M   'P 1'
#
loop_
_entity.id
_entity.type
_entity.pdbx_description
1 polymer ?
#
loop_
_entity_poly.entity_id
_entity_poly.type
_entity_poly.pdbx_seq_one_letter_code
_entity_poly.pdbx_strand_id
1 'polypeptide(L)'
;MRVFTAIGLPDAAADDLEQLQYDLPAGRAVPRENLHLTLSFLGDQDDTALEAAHDALSNIRLPAFDVQMAGLDFLGGNKPSLICANVLPNPGLTDLAAKVRSTLHGAGLMFERKKFRPHVTLARLPKRVDPGDQVRLQHYITRHAGFAPLPFTAGHFGLYRSELHHSGAVYTELVQYPLGA
;
A
#
# COMPACT_ATOMS: atom_id res chain seq x y z
N MET A 1 15.01 -12.46 -0.50
CA MET A 1 14.78 -11.02 -0.65
C MET A 1 13.37 -10.65 -0.20
N ARG A 2 13.17 -9.46 0.37
CA ARG A 2 11.82 -9.02 0.79
C ARG A 2 10.98 -8.58 -0.39
N VAL A 3 9.79 -9.14 -0.53
CA VAL A 3 8.87 -8.80 -1.63
C VAL A 3 7.43 -8.61 -1.18
N PHE A 4 6.67 -7.90 -2.02
CA PHE A 4 5.24 -7.67 -1.85
C PHE A 4 4.58 -7.44 -3.20
N THR A 5 3.25 -7.59 -3.26
CA THR A 5 2.44 -7.16 -4.40
C THR A 5 1.68 -5.89 -4.08
N ALA A 6 1.54 -4.99 -5.05
CA ALA A 6 0.89 -3.70 -4.87
C ALA A 6 0.29 -3.14 -6.16
N ILE A 7 -0.57 -2.14 -6.01
CA ILE A 7 -0.97 -1.23 -7.08
C ILE A 7 -0.16 0.06 -6.89
N GLY A 8 0.58 0.45 -7.92
CA GLY A 8 1.29 1.74 -7.97
C GLY A 8 0.30 2.90 -8.10
N LEU A 9 0.70 4.10 -7.66
CA LEU A 9 -0.12 5.29 -7.79
C LEU A 9 0.31 6.10 -9.02
N PRO A 10 -0.63 6.60 -9.84
CA PRO A 10 -0.32 7.61 -10.84
C PRO A 10 0.18 8.91 -10.20
N ASP A 11 0.97 9.68 -10.94
CA ASP A 11 1.60 10.90 -10.43
C ASP A 11 0.62 11.87 -9.78
N ALA A 12 -0.55 12.10 -10.39
CA ALA A 12 -1.55 13.01 -9.84
C ALA A 12 -2.08 12.57 -8.47
N ALA A 13 -2.30 11.26 -8.27
CA ALA A 13 -2.73 10.74 -6.98
C ALA A 13 -1.60 10.78 -5.95
N ALA A 14 -0.35 10.54 -6.38
CA ALA A 14 0.82 10.66 -5.52
C ALA A 14 1.08 12.12 -5.09
N ASP A 15 0.87 13.10 -5.99
CA ASP A 15 0.98 14.54 -5.72
C ASP A 15 0.02 14.97 -4.62
N ASP A 16 -1.25 14.59 -4.73
CA ASP A 16 -2.27 14.92 -3.73
C ASP A 16 -1.93 14.35 -2.35
N LEU A 17 -1.39 13.12 -2.30
CA LEU A 17 -0.99 12.49 -1.05
C LEU A 17 0.29 13.09 -0.47
N GLU A 18 1.25 13.48 -1.31
CA GLU A 18 2.48 14.16 -0.89
C GLU A 18 2.17 15.55 -0.30
N GLN A 19 1.21 16.28 -0.88
CA GLN A 19 0.71 17.54 -0.31
C GLN A 19 0.21 17.37 1.12
N LEU A 20 -0.53 16.29 1.42
CA LEU A 20 -0.95 16.00 2.78
C LEU A 20 0.21 15.69 3.73
N GLN A 21 1.33 15.16 3.23
CA GLN A 21 2.47 14.82 4.08
C GLN A 21 3.20 16.06 4.59
N TYR A 22 3.24 17.16 3.81
CA TYR A 22 3.93 18.40 4.20
C TYR A 22 3.39 19.00 5.48
N ASP A 23 2.07 18.96 5.68
CA ASP A 23 1.41 19.54 6.84
C ASP A 23 1.28 18.57 8.03
N LEU A 24 1.80 17.33 7.91
CA LEU A 24 1.70 16.35 8.99
C LEU A 24 2.43 16.84 10.25
N PRO A 25 1.73 16.91 11.40
CA PRO A 25 2.31 17.35 12.66
C PRO A 25 3.55 16.59 13.15
N ALA A 26 3.63 15.31 12.83
CA ALA A 26 4.69 14.39 13.26
C ALA A 26 4.69 13.12 12.42
N GLY A 27 5.79 12.36 12.50
CA GLY A 27 6.02 11.13 11.76
C GLY A 27 7.00 11.31 10.60
N ARG A 28 7.62 10.21 10.19
CA ARG A 28 8.49 10.20 9.01
C ARG A 28 7.64 9.92 7.78
N ALA A 29 7.54 10.89 6.88
CA ALA A 29 6.87 10.72 5.60
C ALA A 29 7.44 9.53 4.82
N VAL A 30 6.55 8.77 4.18
CA VAL A 30 6.93 7.79 3.18
C VAL A 30 7.35 8.55 1.92
N PRO A 31 8.53 8.28 1.35
CA PRO A 31 8.95 8.93 0.10
C PRO A 31 7.89 8.76 -0.99
N ARG A 32 7.73 9.78 -1.83
CA ARG A 32 6.75 9.82 -2.90
C ARG A 32 6.77 8.55 -3.76
N GLU A 33 7.96 8.15 -4.20
CA GLU A 33 8.22 6.97 -5.03
C GLU A 33 7.84 5.65 -4.34
N ASN A 34 7.65 5.67 -3.03
CA ASN A 34 7.26 4.52 -2.23
C ASN A 34 5.75 4.51 -1.89
N LEU A 35 4.97 5.50 -2.31
CA LEU A 35 3.52 5.51 -2.10
C LEU A 35 2.85 4.46 -3.01
N HIS A 36 2.15 3.51 -2.39
CA HIS A 36 1.48 2.41 -3.10
C HIS A 36 0.34 1.84 -2.24
N LEU A 37 -0.55 1.10 -2.89
CA LEU A 37 -1.58 0.30 -2.24
C LEU A 37 -1.12 -1.16 -2.18
N THR A 38 -0.68 -1.63 -1.01
CA THR A 38 -0.21 -3.01 -0.87
C THR A 38 -1.36 -4.02 -0.95
N LEU A 39 -1.22 -5.06 -1.77
CA LEU A 39 -2.14 -6.19 -1.86
C LEU A 39 -1.71 -7.35 -0.95
N SER A 40 -0.43 -7.71 -0.92
CA SER A 40 0.11 -8.76 -0.04
C SER A 40 1.60 -8.56 0.24
N PHE A 41 1.98 -8.53 1.53
CA PHE A 41 3.38 -8.64 1.95
C PHE A 41 3.78 -10.12 2.03
N LEU A 42 4.78 -10.52 1.24
CA LEU A 42 5.25 -11.92 1.20
C LEU A 42 6.47 -12.14 2.09
N GLY A 43 7.12 -11.05 2.53
CA GLY A 43 8.32 -11.13 3.35
C GLY A 43 9.51 -11.63 2.54
N ASP A 44 10.43 -12.32 3.20
CA ASP A 44 11.64 -12.86 2.58
C ASP A 44 11.34 -14.12 1.75
N GLN A 45 11.60 -14.05 0.45
CA GLN A 45 11.41 -15.12 -0.54
C GLN A 45 12.71 -15.38 -1.31
N ASP A 46 12.95 -16.61 -1.74
CA ASP A 46 14.08 -16.96 -2.63
C ASP A 46 13.70 -16.81 -4.12
N ASP A 47 14.68 -16.92 -5.01
CA ASP A 47 14.47 -16.71 -6.44
C ASP A 47 13.49 -17.72 -7.04
N THR A 48 13.56 -18.99 -6.60
CA THR A 48 12.61 -20.05 -6.99
C THR A 48 11.17 -19.68 -6.65
N ALA A 49 10.92 -19.15 -5.45
CA ALA A 49 9.59 -18.69 -5.04
C ALA A 49 9.12 -17.48 -5.85
N LEU A 50 10.03 -16.62 -6.31
CA LEU A 50 9.68 -15.47 -7.16
C LEU A 50 9.34 -15.88 -8.59
N GLU A 51 10.05 -16.85 -9.16
CA GLU A 51 9.70 -17.44 -10.46
C GLU A 51 8.30 -18.07 -10.39
N ALA A 52 8.04 -18.89 -9.37
CA ALA A 52 6.72 -19.48 -9.16
C ALA A 52 5.62 -18.42 -8.95
N ALA A 53 5.91 -17.34 -8.21
CA ALA A 53 4.99 -16.23 -8.04
C ALA A 53 4.72 -15.52 -9.38
N HIS A 54 5.77 -15.27 -10.17
CA HIS A 54 5.66 -14.61 -11.46
C HIS A 54 4.77 -15.40 -12.42
N ASP A 55 5.05 -16.70 -12.59
CA ASP A 55 4.27 -17.58 -13.45
C ASP A 55 2.80 -17.62 -13.04
N ALA A 56 2.55 -17.74 -11.73
CA ALA A 56 1.19 -17.81 -11.20
C ALA A 56 0.43 -16.48 -11.36
N LEU A 57 1.06 -15.34 -11.04
CA LEU A 57 0.44 -14.02 -11.13
C LEU A 57 0.18 -13.59 -12.59
N SER A 58 1.06 -13.99 -13.53
CA SER A 58 0.91 -13.72 -14.97
C SER A 58 -0.37 -14.29 -15.58
N ASN A 59 -1.01 -15.25 -14.90
CA ASN A 59 -2.27 -15.88 -15.32
C ASN A 59 -3.52 -15.20 -14.76
N ILE A 60 -3.39 -14.16 -13.92
CA ILE A 60 -4.54 -13.43 -13.40
C ILE A 60 -5.16 -12.60 -14.53
N ARG A 61 -6.47 -12.75 -14.73
CA ARG A 61 -7.29 -11.96 -15.65
C ARG A 61 -8.45 -11.40 -14.85
N LEU A 62 -8.46 -10.09 -14.66
CA LEU A 62 -9.50 -9.34 -13.96
C LEU A 62 -9.70 -8.00 -14.69
N PRO A 63 -10.91 -7.43 -14.68
CA PRO A 63 -11.15 -6.11 -15.26
C PRO A 63 -10.38 -5.03 -14.50
N ALA A 64 -10.03 -3.95 -15.20
CA ALA A 64 -9.58 -2.72 -14.55
C ALA A 64 -10.73 -2.12 -13.73
N PHE A 65 -10.40 -1.36 -12.69
CA PHE A 65 -11.39 -0.75 -11.80
C PHE A 65 -10.88 0.58 -11.25
N ASP A 66 -11.80 1.46 -10.86
CA ASP A 66 -11.45 2.75 -10.28
C ASP A 66 -11.18 2.64 -8.78
N VAL A 67 -10.08 3.25 -8.35
CA VAL A 67 -9.68 3.38 -6.96
C VAL A 67 -10.02 4.79 -6.49
N GLN A 68 -10.72 4.86 -5.37
CA GLN A 68 -11.04 6.12 -4.70
C GLN A 68 -10.50 6.07 -3.28
N MET A 69 -9.87 7.16 -2.84
CA MET A 69 -9.37 7.31 -1.48
C MET A 69 -10.17 8.39 -0.76
N ALA A 70 -10.41 8.20 0.53
CA ALA A 70 -11.14 9.17 1.33
C ALA A 70 -10.74 9.12 2.80
N GLY A 71 -10.39 10.29 3.32
CA GLY A 71 -10.01 10.47 4.72
C GLY A 71 -8.69 9.81 5.08
N LEU A 72 -8.26 10.12 6.31
CA LEU A 72 -7.05 9.60 6.92
C LEU A 72 -7.41 8.74 8.13
N ASP A 73 -6.56 7.77 8.46
CA ASP A 73 -6.69 6.98 9.67
C ASP A 73 -5.31 6.59 10.23
N PHE A 74 -5.32 6.18 11.48
CA PHE A 74 -4.19 5.53 12.11
C PHE A 74 -4.24 4.02 11.90
N LEU A 75 -3.08 3.40 11.64
CA LEU A 75 -2.95 1.95 11.57
C LEU A 75 -1.86 1.46 12.55
N GLY A 76 -2.12 0.33 13.23
CA GLY A 76 -1.21 -0.24 14.25
C GLY A 76 -1.88 -0.74 15.54
N GLY A 77 -3.22 -0.71 15.61
CA GLY A 77 -3.96 -1.16 16.80
C GLY A 77 -3.84 -0.17 17.97
N ASN A 78 -3.67 -0.67 19.19
CA ASN A 78 -3.64 0.16 20.42
C ASN A 78 -2.48 1.17 20.46
N LYS A 79 -1.44 0.96 19.65
CA LYS A 79 -0.32 1.89 19.50
C LYS A 79 -0.13 2.16 18.00
N PRO A 80 -0.80 3.19 17.45
CA PRO A 80 -0.74 3.46 16.03
C PRO A 80 0.70 3.76 15.62
N SER A 81 1.15 3.09 14.57
CA SER A 81 2.51 3.19 14.05
C SER A 81 2.56 3.81 12.66
N LEU A 82 1.39 3.97 12.01
CA LEU A 82 1.25 4.50 10.67
C LEU A 82 0.11 5.52 10.61
N ILE A 83 0.28 6.51 9.75
CA ILE A 83 -0.79 7.37 9.24
C ILE A 83 -1.02 6.97 7.80
N CYS A 84 -2.26 6.75 7.42
CA CYS A 84 -2.62 6.24 6.09
C CYS A 84 -3.78 7.02 5.49
N ALA A 85 -3.81 7.13 4.16
CA ALA A 85 -5.03 7.43 3.42
C ALA A 85 -5.85 6.15 3.25
N ASN A 86 -7.15 6.21 3.57
CA ASN A 86 -8.01 5.05 3.39
C ASN A 86 -8.46 4.94 1.94
N VAL A 87 -8.62 3.71 1.48
CA VAL A 87 -9.22 3.41 0.19
C VAL A 87 -10.68 3.02 0.42
N LEU A 88 -11.59 3.63 -0.34
CA LEU A 88 -13.01 3.34 -0.25
C LEU A 88 -13.29 1.88 -0.68
N PRO A 89 -14.33 1.24 -0.12
CA PRO A 89 -14.70 -0.12 -0.52
C PRO A 89 -14.93 -0.22 -2.04
N ASN A 90 -14.20 -1.14 -2.67
CA ASN A 90 -14.30 -1.41 -4.10
C ASN A 90 -14.30 -2.94 -4.31
N PRO A 91 -15.30 -3.51 -5.01
CA PRO A 91 -15.36 -4.94 -5.30
C PRO A 91 -14.15 -5.44 -6.11
N GLY A 92 -13.76 -4.73 -7.17
CA GLY A 92 -12.61 -5.08 -8.00
C GLY A 92 -11.30 -5.15 -7.22
N LEU A 93 -11.06 -4.21 -6.30
CA LEU A 93 -9.92 -4.24 -5.41
C LEU A 93 -9.96 -5.43 -4.44
N THR A 94 -11.14 -5.73 -3.89
CA THR A 94 -11.35 -6.86 -2.99
C THR A 94 -11.09 -8.19 -3.71
N ASP A 95 -11.62 -8.33 -4.91
CA ASP A 95 -11.45 -9.51 -5.76
C ASP A 95 -9.99 -9.68 -6.19
N LEU A 96 -9.31 -8.59 -6.58
CA LEU A 96 -7.89 -8.62 -6.92
C LEU A 96 -7.05 -9.07 -5.73
N ALA A 97 -7.23 -8.47 -4.55
CA ALA A 97 -6.46 -8.84 -3.36
C ALA A 97 -6.69 -10.31 -2.97
N ALA A 98 -7.93 -10.79 -3.05
CA ALA A 98 -8.26 -12.19 -2.79
C ALA A 98 -7.64 -13.14 -3.84
N LYS A 99 -7.72 -12.76 -5.12
CA LYS A 99 -7.17 -13.54 -6.24
C LYS A 99 -5.64 -13.63 -6.17
N VAL A 100 -4.95 -12.51 -6.01
CA VAL A 100 -3.49 -12.47 -5.81
C VAL A 100 -3.07 -13.36 -4.66
N ARG A 101 -3.75 -13.24 -3.50
CA ARG A 101 -3.42 -14.06 -2.33
C ARG A 101 -3.60 -15.55 -2.57
N SER A 102 -4.74 -15.95 -3.12
CA SER A 102 -5.04 -17.37 -3.40
C SER A 102 -4.11 -17.96 -4.45
N THR A 103 -3.80 -17.21 -5.51
CA THR A 103 -2.83 -17.60 -6.55
C THR A 103 -1.44 -17.85 -5.96
N LEU A 104 -0.94 -16.93 -5.12
CA LEU A 104 0.38 -17.08 -4.49
C LEU A 104 0.43 -18.28 -3.52
N HIS A 105 -0.62 -18.48 -2.72
CA HIS A 105 -0.73 -19.67 -1.87
C HIS A 105 -0.75 -20.97 -2.71
N GLY A 106 -1.49 -20.98 -3.83
CA GLY A 106 -1.56 -22.12 -4.75
C GLY A 106 -0.22 -22.43 -5.43
N ALA A 107 0.63 -21.41 -5.61
CA ALA A 107 2.00 -21.54 -6.10
C ALA A 107 3.01 -21.95 -5.01
N GLY A 108 2.57 -22.22 -3.78
CA GLY A 108 3.41 -22.67 -2.68
C GLY A 108 4.03 -21.56 -1.82
N LEU A 109 3.71 -20.28 -2.07
CA LEU A 109 4.21 -19.18 -1.24
C LEU A 109 3.43 -19.10 0.07
N MET A 110 4.16 -19.29 1.18
CA MET A 110 3.61 -19.23 2.52
C MET A 110 3.92 -17.88 3.18
N PHE A 111 2.87 -17.10 3.47
CA PHE A 111 2.98 -15.81 4.14
C PHE A 111 1.78 -15.54 5.05
N GLU A 112 1.94 -14.59 5.97
CA GLU A 112 0.97 -14.33 7.04
C GLU A 112 -0.42 -13.97 6.52
N ARG A 113 -1.47 -14.56 7.12
CA ARG A 113 -2.88 -14.25 6.83
C ARG A 113 -3.36 -13.06 7.66
N LYS A 114 -3.12 -11.84 7.16
CA LYS A 114 -3.72 -10.62 7.72
C LYS A 114 -5.03 -10.28 7.04
N LYS A 115 -5.96 -9.70 7.81
CA LYS A 115 -7.16 -9.07 7.26
C LYS A 115 -6.72 -7.95 6.31
N PHE A 116 -7.21 -8.00 5.07
CA PHE A 116 -6.97 -6.95 4.10
C PHE A 116 -7.70 -5.67 4.53
N ARG A 117 -6.94 -4.59 4.69
CA ARG A 117 -7.43 -3.24 4.94
C ARG A 117 -6.76 -2.36 3.88
N PRO A 118 -7.43 -1.99 2.79
CA PRO A 118 -6.80 -1.26 1.70
C PRO A 118 -6.49 0.19 2.14
N HIS A 119 -5.23 0.59 1.98
CA HIS A 119 -4.74 1.90 2.39
C HIS A 119 -3.44 2.25 1.65
N VAL A 120 -3.09 3.53 1.62
CA VAL A 120 -1.76 4.01 1.26
C VAL A 120 -1.11 4.57 2.52
N THR A 121 0.07 4.06 2.89
CA THR A 121 0.81 4.57 4.06
C THR A 121 1.44 5.92 3.71
N LEU A 122 1.11 6.97 4.46
CA LEU A 122 1.64 8.32 4.28
C LEU A 122 2.82 8.60 5.20
N ALA A 123 2.75 8.17 6.46
CA ALA A 123 3.85 8.40 7.39
C ALA A 123 3.97 7.26 8.40
N ARG A 124 5.20 7.08 8.89
CA ARG A 124 5.52 6.12 9.95
C ARG A 124 5.78 6.89 11.24
N LEU A 125 5.02 6.59 12.27
CA LEU A 125 5.16 7.20 13.59
C LEU A 125 6.29 6.52 14.38
N PRO A 126 7.04 7.29 15.20
CA PRO A 126 7.99 6.72 16.16
C PRO A 126 7.26 5.89 17.22
N LYS A 127 7.99 5.01 17.92
CA LYS A 127 7.44 4.19 19.01
C LYS A 127 6.80 5.00 20.14
N ARG A 128 7.24 6.25 20.31
CA ARG A 128 6.71 7.24 21.25
C ARG A 128 6.48 8.52 20.48
N VAL A 129 5.24 8.99 20.48
CA VAL A 129 4.84 10.29 19.95
C VAL A 129 4.54 11.18 21.14
N ASP A 130 5.06 12.41 21.16
CA ASP A 130 4.81 13.36 22.24
C ASP A 130 3.30 13.64 22.39
N PRO A 131 2.77 13.79 23.61
CA PRO A 131 1.33 13.99 23.82
C PRO A 131 0.74 15.18 23.05
N GLY A 132 1.50 16.28 22.93
CA GLY A 132 1.09 17.44 22.14
C GLY A 132 0.93 17.11 20.64
N ASP A 133 1.86 16.33 20.09
CA ASP A 133 1.78 15.89 18.69
C ASP A 133 0.67 14.87 18.47
N GLN A 134 0.36 14.02 19.46
CA GLN A 134 -0.80 13.11 19.37
C GLN A 134 -2.11 13.89 19.19
N VAL A 135 -2.30 14.97 19.98
CA VAL A 135 -3.48 15.84 19.86
C VAL A 135 -3.51 16.53 18.50
N ARG A 136 -2.38 17.09 18.07
CA ARG A 136 -2.26 17.74 16.75
C ARG A 136 -2.56 16.76 15.60
N LEU A 137 -2.05 15.54 15.66
CA LEU A 137 -2.30 14.50 14.67
C LEU A 137 -3.78 14.11 14.64
N GLN A 138 -4.43 13.95 15.80
CA GLN A 138 -5.86 13.64 15.87
C GLN A 138 -6.69 14.77 15.23
N HIS A 139 -6.38 16.04 15.55
CA HIS A 139 -7.03 17.18 14.92
C HIS A 139 -6.78 17.23 13.40
N TYR A 140 -5.55 16.93 12.97
CA TYR A 140 -5.19 16.90 11.55
C TYR A 140 -6.01 15.85 10.79
N ILE A 141 -6.11 14.63 11.32
CA ILE A 141 -6.90 13.56 10.72
C ILE A 141 -8.39 13.93 10.67
N THR A 142 -8.95 14.46 11.76
CA THR A 142 -10.35 14.90 11.80
C THR A 142 -10.63 16.00 10.77
N ARG A 143 -9.72 16.99 10.65
CA ARG A 143 -9.84 18.08 9.67
C ARG A 143 -9.84 17.56 8.22
N HIS A 144 -9.07 16.51 7.96
CA HIS A 144 -8.94 15.90 6.64
C HIS A 144 -9.84 14.66 6.46
N ALA A 145 -10.85 14.45 7.30
CA ALA A 145 -11.76 13.33 7.17
C ALA A 145 -12.52 13.32 5.83
N GLY A 146 -12.76 14.50 5.25
CA GLY A 146 -13.38 14.67 3.92
C GLY A 146 -12.40 14.83 2.76
N PHE A 147 -11.09 14.72 3.00
CA PHE A 147 -10.11 14.80 1.92
C PHE A 147 -10.24 13.59 1.00
N ALA A 148 -10.21 13.83 -0.31
CA ALA A 148 -10.23 12.80 -1.33
C ALA A 148 -9.23 13.19 -2.43
N PRO A 149 -8.13 12.42 -2.61
CA PRO A 149 -7.27 12.52 -3.78
C PRO A 149 -8.06 12.31 -5.07
N LEU A 150 -7.47 12.74 -6.19
CA LEU A 150 -7.97 12.39 -7.50
C LEU A 150 -8.14 10.87 -7.63
N PRO A 151 -9.33 10.40 -8.05
CA PRO A 151 -9.56 8.99 -8.32
C PRO A 151 -8.71 8.54 -9.51
N PHE A 152 -8.34 7.27 -9.55
CA PHE A 152 -7.58 6.72 -10.66
C PHE A 152 -8.01 5.31 -11.01
N THR A 153 -7.81 4.91 -12.27
CA THR A 153 -8.07 3.55 -12.72
C THR A 153 -6.85 2.66 -12.47
N ALA A 154 -7.04 1.58 -11.71
CA ALA A 154 -6.04 0.52 -11.57
C ALA A 154 -6.02 -0.37 -12.82
N GLY A 155 -5.13 -0.05 -13.76
CA GLY A 155 -4.92 -0.81 -14.99
C GLY A 155 -3.90 -1.94 -14.88
N HIS A 156 -3.20 -2.06 -13.76
CA HIS A 156 -2.25 -3.13 -13.48
C HIS A 156 -1.98 -3.25 -11.98
N PHE A 157 -1.34 -4.35 -11.57
CA PHE A 157 -0.66 -4.48 -10.28
C PHE A 157 0.74 -5.03 -10.51
N GLY A 158 1.64 -4.89 -9.52
CA GLY A 158 3.03 -5.30 -9.67
C GLY A 158 3.53 -6.20 -8.55
N LEU A 159 4.64 -6.89 -8.83
CA LEU A 159 5.49 -7.55 -7.84
C LEU A 159 6.70 -6.66 -7.56
N TYR A 160 6.93 -6.34 -6.29
CA TYR A 160 7.95 -5.38 -5.87
C TYR A 160 8.98 -6.04 -4.96
N ARG A 161 10.23 -5.63 -5.11
CA ARG A 161 11.33 -5.88 -4.18
C ARG A 161 11.47 -4.70 -3.22
N SER A 162 11.74 -5.00 -1.94
CA SER A 162 12.01 -4.02 -0.90
C SER A 162 13.42 -4.19 -0.34
N GLU A 163 14.28 -3.19 -0.57
CA GLU A 163 15.64 -3.15 -0.07
C GLU A 163 15.77 -2.11 1.05
N LEU A 164 16.26 -2.52 2.22
CA LEU A 164 16.41 -1.62 3.37
C LEU A 164 17.80 -1.01 3.37
N HIS A 165 17.86 0.32 3.22
CA HIS A 165 19.06 1.12 3.37
C HIS A 165 19.00 1.96 4.64
N HIS A 166 20.13 2.58 5.01
CA HIS A 166 20.20 3.50 6.14
C HIS A 166 19.25 4.71 5.97
N SER A 167 19.03 5.17 4.74
CA SER A 167 18.18 6.30 4.39
C SER A 167 16.68 5.95 4.39
N GLY A 168 16.34 4.67 4.21
CA GLY A 168 14.96 4.23 4.04
C GLY A 168 14.87 2.95 3.23
N ALA A 169 13.64 2.50 2.97
CA ALA A 169 13.41 1.41 2.04
C ALA A 169 13.42 1.96 0.60
N VAL A 170 14.03 1.22 -0.32
CA VAL A 170 13.90 1.43 -1.76
C VAL A 170 13.03 0.32 -2.30
N TYR A 171 11.96 0.69 -3.02
CA TYR A 171 11.08 -0.26 -3.69
C TYR A 171 11.40 -0.29 -5.18
N THR A 172 11.58 -1.49 -5.72
CA THR A 172 11.80 -1.72 -7.16
C THR A 172 10.67 -2.58 -7.68
N GLU A 173 9.94 -2.10 -8.68
CA GLU A 173 8.97 -2.93 -9.40
C GLU A 173 9.72 -3.93 -10.28
N LEU A 174 9.51 -5.22 -10.01
CA LEU A 174 10.16 -6.30 -10.76
C LEU A 174 9.35 -6.65 -12.01
N VAL A 175 8.02 -6.70 -11.88
CA VAL A 175 7.10 -7.12 -12.93
C VAL A 175 5.76 -6.40 -12.77
N GLN A 176 5.16 -5.99 -13.89
CA GLN A 176 3.79 -5.48 -13.96
C GLN A 176 2.84 -6.53 -14.60
N TYR A 177 1.64 -6.65 -14.04
CA TYR A 177 0.58 -7.56 -14.50
C TYR A 177 -0.66 -6.74 -14.87
N PRO A 178 -1.08 -6.75 -16.16
CA PRO A 178 -2.18 -5.91 -16.62
C PRO A 178 -3.55 -6.38 -16.08
N LEU A 179 -4.46 -5.41 -15.93
CA LEU A 179 -5.87 -5.58 -15.63
C LEU A 179 -6.68 -4.97 -16.79
N GLY A 180 -7.86 -5.53 -17.09
CA GLY A 180 -8.71 -5.06 -18.18
C GLY A 180 -8.40 -5.68 -19.56
N ALA A 181 -7.66 -6.79 -19.58
CA ALA A 181 -7.43 -7.62 -20.78
C ALA A 181 -8.54 -8.65 -21.02
#